data_AF-A0A4R1NJ44-F1
#
_entry.id   AF-A0A4R1NJ44-F1
#
_cell.length_a   1.000
_cell.length_b   1.000
_cell.length_c   1.000
_cell.angle_alpha   90.00
_cell.angle_beta   90.00
_cell.angle_gamma   90.00
#
_symmetry.space_group_name_H-M   'P 1'
#
loop_
_entity.id
_entity.type
_entity.pdbx_description
1 polymer ?
#
loop_
_entity_poly.entity_id
_entity_poly.type
_entity_poly.pdbx_seq_one_letter_code
_entity_poly.pdbx_strand_id
1 'polypeptide(L)'
;MAIENVLLGVAIHMLFWEHLPHWGTWFLKGVGKLPTSLQTLYEQWRCPYCAGFWIGLAVHAATGRWLFEAFATLPEFWGALGMPLGWFLDALVFALLNKLGVLLVAAIGWPALRGHKEKMSFLESKKAA
;
A
#
# COMPACT_ATOMS: atom_id res chain seq x y z
N MET A 1 9.69 -2.39 -15.76
CA MET A 1 9.16 -2.00 -14.43
C MET A 1 7.66 -2.05 -14.47
N ALA A 2 7.02 -2.94 -13.71
CA ALA A 2 5.56 -3.06 -13.62
C ALA A 2 4.99 -2.02 -12.64
N ILE A 3 4.85 -0.77 -13.10
CA ILE A 3 4.32 0.34 -12.28
C ILE A 3 2.87 0.04 -11.85
N GLU A 4 2.12 -0.68 -12.67
CA GLU A 4 0.75 -1.11 -12.40
C GLU A 4 0.66 -1.93 -11.11
N ASN A 5 1.65 -2.79 -10.86
CA ASN A 5 1.71 -3.60 -9.65
C ASN A 5 1.90 -2.72 -8.41
N VAL A 6 2.73 -1.68 -8.50
CA VAL A 6 2.95 -0.72 -7.40
C VAL A 6 1.67 0.07 -7.11
N LEU A 7 0.99 0.56 -8.15
CA LEU A 7 -0.28 1.27 -8.00
C LEU A 7 -1.36 0.38 -7.37
N LEU A 8 -1.44 -0.88 -7.80
CA LEU A 8 -2.32 -1.87 -7.20
C LEU A 8 -1.97 -2.09 -5.72
N GLY A 9 -0.68 -2.20 -5.39
CA GLY A 9 -0.25 -2.34 -4.00
C GLY A 9 -0.66 -1.17 -3.11
N VAL A 10 -0.48 0.06 -3.61
CA VAL A 10 -0.88 1.28 -2.89
C VAL A 10 -2.38 1.30 -2.67
N ALA A 11 -3.16 0.96 -3.70
CA ALA A 11 -4.61 0.87 -3.63
C ALA A 11 -5.09 -0.19 -2.62
N ILE A 12 -4.45 -1.37 -2.61
CA ILE A 12 -4.74 -2.43 -1.64
C ILE A 12 -4.47 -1.92 -0.22
N HIS A 13 -3.32 -1.29 0.02
CA HIS A 13 -3.00 -0.78 1.34
C HIS A 13 -4.01 0.27 1.82
N MET A 14 -4.36 1.24 0.97
CA MET A 14 -5.38 2.24 1.28
C MET A 14 -6.75 1.60 1.55
N LEU A 15 -7.15 0.62 0.74
CA LEU A 15 -8.43 -0.06 0.93
C LEU A 15 -8.52 -0.71 2.32
N PHE A 16 -7.51 -1.50 2.71
CA PHE A 16 -7.58 -2.28 3.95
C PHE A 16 -7.38 -1.45 5.22
N TRP A 17 -6.52 -0.43 5.20
CA TRP A 17 -6.15 0.30 6.42
C TRP A 17 -6.68 1.73 6.51
N GLU A 18 -7.04 2.34 5.38
CA GLU A 18 -7.61 3.70 5.36
C GLU A 18 -9.11 3.69 5.08
N HIS A 19 -9.62 2.88 4.17
CA HIS A 19 -11.03 2.97 3.75
C HIS A 19 -11.96 1.95 4.42
N LEU A 20 -11.61 0.65 4.43
CA LEU A 20 -12.44 -0.43 5.00
C LEU A 20 -12.83 -0.20 6.47
N PRO A 21 -11.96 0.33 7.35
CA PRO A 21 -12.34 0.67 8.73
C PRO A 21 -13.45 1.73 8.83
N HIS A 22 -13.62 2.56 7.80
CA HIS A 22 -14.62 3.64 7.75
C HIS A 22 -15.89 3.28 6.95
N TRP A 23 -15.85 2.25 6.10
CA TRP A 23 -17.01 1.77 5.31
C TRP A 23 -18.09 1.03 6.13
N GLY A 24 -17.93 0.96 7.46
CA GLY A 24 -18.95 0.48 8.39
C GLY A 24 -18.39 -0.33 9.55
N THR A 25 -19.25 -0.69 10.51
CA THR A 25 -18.81 -1.45 11.70
C THR A 25 -18.59 -2.94 11.42
N TRP A 26 -19.02 -3.46 10.27
CA TRP A 26 -18.95 -4.90 9.96
C TRP A 26 -17.51 -5.40 9.82
N PHE A 27 -16.62 -4.62 9.19
CA PHE A 27 -15.24 -5.02 8.98
C PHE A 27 -14.48 -5.12 10.31
N LEU A 28 -14.58 -4.06 11.13
CA LEU A 28 -13.97 -4.05 12.46
C LEU A 28 -14.58 -5.11 13.39
N LYS A 29 -15.89 -5.38 13.30
CA LYS A 29 -16.51 -6.52 14.00
C LYS A 29 -15.97 -7.87 13.52
N GLY A 30 -15.69 -8.01 12.22
CA GLY A 30 -15.05 -9.19 11.64
C GLY A 30 -13.64 -9.38 12.18
N VAL A 31 -12.83 -8.32 12.17
CA VAL A 31 -11.49 -8.32 12.76
C VAL A 31 -11.55 -8.68 14.25
N GLY A 32 -12.51 -8.13 15.01
CA GLY A 32 -12.69 -8.44 16.43
C GLY A 32 -13.09 -9.88 16.75
N LYS A 33 -13.55 -10.67 15.76
CA LYS A 33 -13.82 -12.11 15.91
C LYS A 33 -12.60 -12.98 15.61
N LEU A 34 -11.53 -12.42 15.06
CA LEU A 34 -10.31 -13.18 14.77
C LEU A 34 -9.55 -13.51 16.06
N PRO A 35 -8.74 -14.58 16.09
CA PRO A 35 -7.78 -14.82 17.16
C PRO A 35 -6.85 -13.61 17.39
N THR A 36 -6.42 -13.41 18.63
CA THR A 36 -5.59 -12.25 19.03
C THR A 36 -4.36 -12.07 18.15
N SER A 37 -3.70 -13.15 17.74
CA SER A 37 -2.53 -13.09 16.85
C SER A 37 -2.82 -12.46 15.49
N LEU A 38 -3.99 -12.72 14.90
CA LEU A 38 -4.39 -12.14 13.63
C LEU A 38 -4.83 -10.68 13.78
N GLN A 39 -5.43 -10.33 14.92
CA GLN A 39 -5.74 -8.93 15.23
C GLN A 39 -4.44 -8.12 15.35
N THR A 40 -3.46 -8.63 16.09
CA THR A 40 -2.15 -7.97 16.23
C THR A 40 -1.43 -7.86 14.89
N LEU A 41 -1.53 -8.88 14.03
CA LEU A 41 -0.93 -8.85 12.71
C LEU A 41 -1.55 -7.75 11.83
N TYR A 42 -2.88 -7.64 11.84
CA TYR A 42 -3.60 -6.59 11.13
C TYR A 42 -3.19 -5.19 11.61
N GLU A 43 -3.03 -4.98 12.92
CA GLU A 43 -2.57 -3.71 13.48
C GLU A 43 -1.12 -3.39 13.09
N GLN A 44 -0.21 -4.37 13.15
CA GLN A 44 1.19 -4.20 12.76
C GLN A 44 1.36 -3.92 11.27
N TRP A 45 0.50 -4.50 10.42
CA TRP A 45 0.49 -4.29 8.97
C TRP A 45 -0.08 -2.93 8.54
N ARG A 46 -0.51 -2.10 9.49
CA ARG A 46 -0.86 -0.71 9.22
C ARG A 46 0.33 0.13 8.74
N CYS A 47 1.55 -0.36 8.91
CA CYS A 47 2.73 0.20 8.26
C CYS A 47 2.73 -0.15 6.75
N PRO A 48 2.74 0.84 5.84
CA PRO A 48 2.67 0.60 4.40
C PRO A 48 3.88 -0.13 3.83
N TYR A 49 5.03 -0.07 4.52
CA TYR A 49 6.19 -0.88 4.15
C TYR A 49 6.00 -2.35 4.58
N CYS A 50 5.55 -2.59 5.82
CA CYS A 50 5.37 -3.94 6.35
C CYS A 50 4.31 -4.73 5.57
N ALA A 51 3.13 -4.14 5.34
CA ALA A 51 2.13 -4.74 4.46
C ALA A 51 2.59 -4.77 3.00
N GLY A 52 3.29 -3.72 2.55
CA GLY A 52 3.79 -3.60 1.18
C GLY A 52 4.67 -4.77 0.76
N PHE A 53 5.49 -5.30 1.65
CA PHE A 53 6.31 -6.49 1.37
C PHE A 53 5.44 -7.71 1.02
N TRP A 54 4.46 -8.03 1.87
CA TRP A 54 3.57 -9.16 1.66
C TRP A 54 2.66 -8.98 0.45
N ILE A 55 2.18 -7.75 0.23
CA ILE A 55 1.42 -7.39 -0.97
C ILE A 55 2.28 -7.58 -2.22
N GLY A 56 3.54 -7.12 -2.20
CA GLY A 56 4.48 -7.27 -3.31
C GLY A 56 4.71 -8.74 -3.68
N LEU A 57 4.96 -9.60 -2.68
CA LEU A 57 5.06 -11.05 -2.88
C LEU A 57 3.78 -11.64 -3.47
N ALA A 58 2.61 -11.28 -2.94
CA ALA A 58 1.33 -11.79 -3.42
C ALA A 58 1.03 -11.33 -4.85
N VAL A 59 1.30 -10.07 -5.17
CA VAL A 59 1.11 -9.50 -6.51
C VAL A 59 2.08 -10.12 -7.50
N HIS A 60 3.35 -10.30 -7.13
CA HIS A 60 4.31 -11.03 -7.94
C HIS A 60 3.82 -12.45 -8.21
N ALA A 61 3.41 -13.19 -7.17
CA ALA A 61 2.91 -14.56 -7.31
C ALA A 61 1.67 -14.66 -8.20
N ALA A 62 0.76 -13.69 -8.10
CA ALA A 62 -0.48 -13.68 -8.88
C ALA A 62 -0.27 -13.26 -10.33
N THR A 63 0.67 -12.35 -10.59
CA THR A 63 0.87 -11.76 -11.94
C THR A 63 2.02 -12.39 -12.72
N GLY A 64 2.96 -13.04 -12.02
CA GLY A 64 4.22 -13.52 -12.59
C GLY A 64 5.15 -12.39 -13.07
N ARG A 65 4.88 -11.14 -12.71
CA ARG A 65 5.64 -9.96 -13.18
C ARG A 65 6.61 -9.49 -12.12
N TRP A 66 7.85 -9.30 -12.55
CA TRP A 66 8.91 -8.68 -11.75
C TRP A 66 8.73 -7.16 -11.71
N LEU A 67 9.00 -6.55 -10.56
CA LEU A 67 9.16 -5.10 -10.50
C LEU A 67 10.43 -4.70 -11.25
N PHE A 68 11.53 -5.43 -11.02
CA PHE A 68 12.77 -5.30 -11.79
C PHE A 68 13.17 -6.64 -12.42
N GLU A 69 13.17 -6.69 -13.75
CA GLU A 69 13.57 -7.88 -14.53
C GLU A 69 14.99 -8.36 -14.19
N ALA A 70 15.86 -7.46 -13.71
CA ALA A 70 17.20 -7.81 -13.26
C ALA A 70 17.21 -8.82 -12.09
N PHE A 71 16.16 -8.87 -11.27
CA PHE A 71 16.05 -9.85 -10.19
C PHE A 71 15.57 -11.22 -10.66
N ALA A 72 15.07 -11.35 -11.90
CA ALA A 72 14.71 -12.63 -12.50
C ALA A 72 15.94 -13.46 -12.89
N THR A 73 17.07 -12.79 -13.16
CA THR A 73 18.31 -13.40 -13.63
C THR A 73 19.48 -13.05 -12.72
N LEU A 74 19.38 -13.47 -11.45
CA LEU A 74 20.50 -13.32 -10.53
C LEU A 74 21.69 -14.21 -10.97
N PRO A 75 22.94 -13.79 -10.65
CA PRO A 75 24.14 -14.53 -11.05
C PRO A 75 24.13 -15.99 -10.58
N GLU A 76 24.74 -16.88 -11.38
CA GLU A 76 24.73 -18.33 -11.15
C GLU A 76 25.34 -18.77 -9.81
N PHE A 77 26.20 -17.95 -9.19
CA PHE A 77 26.81 -18.28 -7.89
C PHE A 77 25.77 -18.51 -6.78
N TRP A 78 24.57 -17.95 -6.91
CA TRP A 78 23.47 -18.18 -5.96
C TRP A 78 22.78 -19.54 -6.14
N GLY A 79 22.98 -20.21 -7.28
CA GLY A 79 22.37 -21.50 -7.59
C GLY A 79 20.86 -21.52 -7.31
N ALA A 80 20.39 -22.54 -6.58
CA ALA A 80 18.99 -22.70 -6.22
C ALA A 80 18.42 -21.58 -5.31
N LEU A 81 19.27 -20.79 -4.64
CA LEU A 81 18.85 -19.65 -3.82
C LEU A 81 18.59 -18.39 -4.64
N GLY A 82 19.01 -18.35 -5.92
CA GLY A 82 18.84 -17.17 -6.77
C GLY A 82 17.38 -16.77 -6.91
N MET A 83 16.49 -17.72 -7.20
CA MET A 83 15.06 -17.45 -7.37
C MET A 83 14.37 -16.88 -6.11
N PRO A 84 14.43 -17.54 -4.93
CA PRO A 84 13.80 -17.01 -3.72
C PRO A 84 14.43 -15.69 -3.26
N LEU A 85 15.74 -15.51 -3.46
CA LEU A 85 16.40 -14.24 -3.17
C LEU A 85 15.91 -13.12 -4.09
N GLY A 86 15.74 -13.40 -5.37
CA GLY A 86 15.15 -12.47 -6.33
C GLY A 86 13.77 -12.01 -5.89
N TRP A 87 12.88 -12.95 -5.53
CA TRP A 87 11.53 -12.63 -5.02
C TRP A 87 11.57 -11.74 -3.79
N PHE A 88 12.47 -12.07 -2.85
CA PHE A 88 12.63 -11.32 -1.62
C PHE A 88 13.10 -9.88 -1.89
N LEU A 89 14.12 -9.71 -2.74
CA LEU A 89 14.65 -8.39 -3.11
C LEU A 89 13.61 -7.56 -3.88
N ASP A 90 12.90 -8.18 -4.83
CA ASP A 90 11.84 -7.54 -5.61
C ASP A 90 10.72 -7.03 -4.69
N ALA A 91 10.28 -7.85 -3.73
CA ALA A 91 9.27 -7.50 -2.74
C ALA A 91 9.74 -6.40 -1.76
N LEU A 92 11.03 -6.35 -1.40
CA LEU A 92 11.59 -5.28 -0.58
C LEU A 92 11.54 -3.93 -1.29
N VAL A 93 11.90 -3.89 -2.58
CA VAL A 93 11.83 -2.65 -3.36
C VAL A 93 10.37 -2.26 -3.59
N PHE A 94 9.50 -3.22 -3.84
CA PHE A 94 8.06 -2.99 -3.91
C PHE A 94 7.53 -2.34 -2.63
N ALA A 95 7.89 -2.86 -1.45
CA ALA A 95 7.49 -2.31 -0.17
C ALA A 95 7.91 -0.85 0.03
N LEU A 96 9.13 -0.51 -0.41
CA LEU A 96 9.64 0.86 -0.37
C LEU A 96 8.80 1.79 -1.26
N LEU A 97 8.54 1.38 -2.51
CA LEU A 97 7.73 2.16 -3.44
C LEU A 97 6.27 2.26 -2.99
N ASN A 98 5.72 1.20 -2.39
CA ASN A 98 4.39 1.21 -1.81
C ASN A 98 4.26 2.25 -0.70
N LYS A 99 5.22 2.27 0.24
CA LYS A 99 5.30 3.30 1.28
C LYS A 99 5.42 4.69 0.69
N LEU A 100 6.27 4.87 -0.32
CA LEU A 100 6.40 6.15 -1.00
C LEU A 100 5.07 6.60 -1.63
N GLY A 101 4.37 5.70 -2.33
CA GLY A 101 3.09 5.99 -2.95
C GLY A 101 2.01 6.39 -1.94
N VAL A 102 1.90 5.65 -0.84
CA VAL A 102 0.97 5.99 0.26
C VAL A 102 1.29 7.36 0.85
N LEU A 103 2.57 7.64 1.13
CA LEU A 103 2.99 8.94 1.65
C LEU A 103 2.75 10.09 0.66
N LEU A 104 2.96 9.87 -0.64
CA LEU A 104 2.69 10.88 -1.68
C LEU A 104 1.20 11.23 -1.74
N VAL A 105 0.32 10.23 -1.74
CA VAL A 105 -1.13 10.46 -1.73
C VAL A 105 -1.57 11.19 -0.46
N ALA A 106 -1.06 10.77 0.71
CA ALA A 106 -1.33 11.45 1.97
C ALA A 106 -0.83 12.90 1.97
N ALA A 107 0.37 13.15 1.45
CA ALA A 107 0.97 14.48 1.36
C ALA A 107 0.21 15.41 0.42
N ILE A 108 -0.36 14.90 -0.67
CA ILE A 108 -1.21 15.68 -1.60
C ILE A 108 -2.60 15.94 -1.00
N GLY A 109 -3.11 15.02 -0.16
CA GLY A 109 -4.41 15.16 0.48
C GLY A 109 -4.54 16.40 1.38
N TRP A 110 -3.49 16.76 2.10
CA TRP A 110 -3.50 17.94 2.99
C TRP A 110 -3.68 19.30 2.28
N PRO A 111 -2.85 19.68 1.29
CA PRO A 111 -3.06 20.91 0.54
C PRO A 111 -4.37 20.90 -0.24
N ALA A 112 -4.82 19.74 -0.74
CA ALA A 112 -6.12 19.62 -1.40
C ALA A 112 -7.30 19.94 -0.47
N LEU A 113 -7.26 19.44 0.77
CA LEU A 113 -8.27 19.75 1.80
C LEU A 113 -8.25 21.24 2.17
N ARG A 114 -7.07 21.85 2.29
CA ARG A 114 -6.93 23.27 2.60
C ARG A 114 -7.51 24.15 1.49
N GLY A 115 -7.12 23.91 0.24
CA GLY A 115 -7.65 24.65 -0.91
C GLY A 115 -9.17 24.52 -1.05
N HIS A 116 -9.72 23.33 -0.78
CA HIS A 116 -11.17 23.12 -0.76
C HIS A 116 -11.87 23.95 0.32
N LYS A 117 -11.34 23.97 1.55
CA LYS A 117 -11.89 24.78 2.66
C LYS A 117 -11.85 26.28 2.34
N GLU A 118 -10.72 26.78 1.83
CA GLU A 118 -10.56 28.19 1.46
C GLU A 118 -11.52 28.61 0.33
N LYS A 119 -11.75 27.73 -0.66
CA LYS A 119 -12.75 27.94 -1.72
C LYS A 119 -14.17 27.99 -1.15
N MET A 120 -14.52 27.08 -0.24
CA MET A 120 -15.85 27.07 0.40
C MET A 120 -16.08 28.34 1.22
N SER A 121 -15.10 28.76 2.04
CA SER A 121 -15.23 30.00 2.83
C SER A 121 -15.37 31.24 1.95
N PHE A 122 -14.73 31.28 0.79
CA PHE A 122 -14.90 32.37 -0.19
C PHE A 122 -16.28 32.38 -0.84
N LEU A 123 -16.84 31.21 -1.15
CA LEU A 123 -18.20 31.11 -1.70
C LEU A 123 -19.26 31.48 -0.66
N GLU A 124 -19.05 31.13 0.61
CA GLU A 124 -19.93 31.52 1.72
C GLU A 124 -19.88 33.04 1.97
N SER A 125 -18.70 33.65 1.99
CA SER A 125 -18.58 35.11 2.17
C SER A 125 -19.20 35.90 1.01
N LYS A 126 -19.17 35.37 -0.22
CA LYS A 126 -19.88 35.95 -1.37
C LYS A 126 -21.39 35.80 -1.33
N LYS A 127 -21.94 34.84 -0.59
CA LYS A 127 -23.40 34.69 -0.42
C LYS A 127 -23.95 35.55 0.72
N ALA A 128 -23.10 35.92 1.67
CA ALA A 128 -23.45 36.76 2.81
C ALA A 128 -23.30 38.27 2.55
N ALA A 129 -22.71 38.65 1.41
CA ALA A 129 -22.58 40.02 0.91
C ALA A 129 -23.62 40.29 -0.19
#